data_AF-X1MAD7-F1
#
_entry.id   AF-X1MAD7-F1
#
_cell.length_a   1.000
_cell.length_b   1.000
_cell.length_c   1.000
_cell.angle_alpha   90.00
_cell.angle_beta   90.00
_cell.angle_gamma   90.00
#
_symmetry.space_group_name_H-M   'P 1'
#
loop_
_entity.id
_entity.type
_entity.pdbx_description
1 polymer ?
#
loop_
_entity_poly.entity_id
_entity_poly.type
_entity_poly.pdbx_seq_one_letter_code
_entity_poly.pdbx_strand_id
1 'polypeptide(L)'
;MTEKKEEGNANTIRLFGIILPSLPLLLLRSGGALLRFKRDAKKGGKAFHKELLRQGINEATAAELTRMYLEPSNIKNYMGFFR
;
A
#
# COMPACT_ATOMS: atom_id res chain seq x y z
N MET A 1 -22.06 40.64 0.74
CA MET A 1 -21.84 39.26 1.22
C MET A 1 -20.70 38.67 0.39
N THR A 2 -19.44 38.97 0.73
CA THR A 2 -18.30 38.56 -0.11
C THR A 2 -16.99 38.28 0.67
N GLU A 3 -17.00 38.30 2.01
CA GLU A 3 -15.76 38.13 2.80
C GLU A 3 -15.43 36.68 3.18
N LYS A 4 -16.39 35.74 3.17
CA LYS A 4 -16.16 34.36 3.66
C LYS A 4 -15.37 33.43 2.73
N LYS A 5 -15.05 33.84 1.49
CA LYS A 5 -14.36 32.96 0.51
C LYS A 5 -12.83 33.07 0.53
N GLU A 6 -12.27 34.17 1.02
CA GLU A 6 -10.83 34.42 0.93
C GLU A 6 -10.02 33.73 2.03
N GLU A 7 -10.55 33.65 3.26
CA GLU A 7 -9.87 33.00 4.39
C GLU A 7 -9.61 31.49 4.16
N GLY A 8 -10.57 30.78 3.55
CA GLY A 8 -10.44 29.36 3.24
C GLY A 8 -9.36 29.06 2.20
N ASN A 9 -9.17 29.95 1.22
CA ASN A 9 -8.17 29.78 0.17
C ASN A 9 -6.75 30.08 0.70
N ALA A 10 -6.59 31.18 1.45
CA ALA A 10 -5.31 31.55 2.07
C ALA A 10 -4.82 30.47 3.05
N ASN A 11 -5.72 29.88 3.83
CA ASN A 11 -5.36 28.82 4.78
C ASN A 11 -4.92 27.53 4.06
N THR A 12 -5.57 27.20 2.94
CA THR A 12 -5.22 26.05 2.09
C THR A 12 -3.85 26.22 1.43
N ILE A 13 -3.57 27.38 0.84
CA ILE A 13 -2.27 27.71 0.23
C ILE A 13 -1.14 27.62 1.26
N ARG A 14 -1.37 28.12 2.48
CA ARG A 14 -0.41 28.06 3.58
C ARG A 14 -0.16 26.62 4.03
N LEU A 15 -1.20 25.78 4.08
CA LEU A 15 -1.09 24.35 4.39
C LEU A 15 -0.25 23.61 3.33
N PHE A 16 -0.51 23.88 2.04
CA PHE A 16 0.27 23.32 0.93
C PHE A 16 1.73 23.77 0.98
N GLY A 17 2.01 25.03 1.30
CA GLY A 17 3.37 25.54 1.48
C GLY A 17 4.15 24.82 2.60
N ILE A 18 3.47 24.32 3.63
CA ILE A 18 4.07 23.55 4.72
C ILE A 18 4.26 22.08 4.32
N ILE A 19 3.31 21.49 3.58
CA ILE A 19 3.31 20.06 3.24
C ILE A 19 4.21 19.76 2.03
N LEU A 20 4.23 20.61 0.99
CA LEU A 20 4.96 20.36 -0.26
C LEU A 20 6.43 19.97 -0.05
N PRO A 21 7.22 20.67 0.79
CA PRO A 21 8.63 20.33 1.03
C PRO A 21 8.82 18.93 1.64
N SER A 22 7.82 18.43 2.36
CA SER A 22 7.84 17.10 3.00
C SER A 22 7.39 15.97 2.07
N LEU A 23 6.69 16.28 0.97
CA LEU A 23 6.15 15.28 0.04
C LEU A 23 7.23 14.34 -0.54
N PRO A 24 8.40 14.80 -1.01
CA PRO A 24 9.42 13.89 -1.54
C PRO A 24 9.87 12.86 -0.52
N LEU A 25 10.11 13.31 0.73
CA LEU A 25 10.52 12.43 1.82
C LEU A 25 9.41 11.45 2.20
N LEU A 26 8.15 11.91 2.20
CA LEU A 26 6.99 11.08 2.48
C LEU A 26 6.80 10.00 1.42
N LEU A 27 6.92 10.36 0.13
CA LEU A 27 6.87 9.42 -0.99
C LEU A 27 8.00 8.40 -0.91
N LEU A 28 9.23 8.82 -0.61
CA LEU A 28 10.36 7.92 -0.46
C LEU A 28 10.16 6.93 0.70
N ARG A 29 9.72 7.42 1.87
CA ARG A 29 9.46 6.58 3.04
C ARG A 29 8.32 5.59 2.79
N SER A 30 7.22 6.05 2.21
CA SER A 30 6.07 5.22 1.86
C SER A 30 6.43 4.18 0.80
N GLY A 31 7.19 4.56 -0.23
CA GLY A 31 7.70 3.64 -1.24
C GLY A 31 8.61 2.57 -0.64
N GLY A 32 9.54 2.95 0.24
CA GLY A 32 10.40 2.01 0.96
C GLY A 32 9.63 1.07 1.90
N ALA A 33 8.59 1.57 2.58
CA ALA A 33 7.69 0.75 3.39
C ALA A 33 6.93 -0.27 2.52
N LEU A 34 6.41 0.15 1.38
CA LEU A 34 5.70 -0.72 0.43
C LEU A 34 6.60 -1.83 -0.13
N LEU A 35 7.85 -1.49 -0.50
CA LEU A 35 8.82 -2.48 -0.98
C LEU A 35 9.17 -3.50 0.10
N ARG A 36 9.35 -3.05 1.35
CA ARG A 36 9.57 -3.95 2.50
C ARG A 36 8.37 -4.86 2.73
N PHE A 37 7.16 -4.31 2.74
CA PHE A 37 5.93 -5.09 2.87
C PHE A 37 5.82 -6.16 1.79
N LYS A 38 6.05 -5.82 0.52
CA LYS A 38 6.04 -6.79 -0.59
C LYS A 38 7.06 -7.90 -0.40
N ARG A 39 8.27 -7.55 0.06
CA ARG A 39 9.34 -8.53 0.34
C ARG A 39 8.96 -9.46 1.48
N ASP A 40 8.42 -8.92 2.57
CA ASP A 40 8.09 -9.68 3.76
C ASP A 40 6.86 -10.56 3.53
N ALA A 41 5.85 -10.06 2.80
CA ALA A 41 4.73 -10.86 2.31
C ALA A 41 5.21 -12.03 1.44
N LYS A 42 6.14 -11.81 0.49
CA LYS A 42 6.72 -12.90 -0.33
C LYS A 42 7.42 -13.96 0.52
N LYS A 43 8.14 -13.56 1.58
CA LYS A 43 8.76 -14.50 2.53
C LYS A 43 7.69 -15.28 3.30
N GLY A 44 6.67 -14.58 3.83
CA GLY A 44 5.53 -15.17 4.52
C GLY A 44 4.78 -16.17 3.65
N GLY A 45 4.50 -15.82 2.39
CA GLY A 45 3.82 -16.70 1.44
C GLY A 45 4.59 -17.98 1.15
N LYS A 46 5.94 -17.94 1.09
CA LYS A 46 6.75 -19.16 0.97
C LYS A 46 6.62 -20.07 2.19
N ALA A 47 6.65 -19.49 3.40
CA ALA A 47 6.48 -20.25 4.64
C ALA A 47 5.06 -20.83 4.74
N PHE A 48 4.05 -20.03 4.40
CA PHE A 48 2.65 -20.44 4.35
C PHE A 48 2.43 -21.59 3.38
N HIS A 49 2.91 -21.48 2.14
CA HIS A 49 2.80 -22.54 1.14
C HIS A 49 3.44 -23.85 1.61
N LYS A 50 4.67 -23.77 2.16
CA LYS A 50 5.36 -24.94 2.73
C LYS A 50 4.56 -25.59 3.85
N GLU A 51 3.91 -24.78 4.69
CA GLU A 51 3.09 -25.26 5.79
C GLU A 51 1.79 -25.92 5.30
N LEU A 52 1.15 -25.39 4.26
CA LEU A 52 -0.03 -26.02 3.65
C LEU A 52 0.31 -27.42 3.10
N LEU A 53 1.44 -27.54 2.39
CA LEU A 53 1.92 -28.84 1.90
C LEU A 53 2.23 -29.80 3.05
N ARG A 54 2.83 -29.30 4.15
CA ARG A 54 3.10 -30.09 5.35
C ARG A 54 1.82 -30.61 6.01
N GLN A 55 0.72 -29.86 5.90
CA GLN A 55 -0.59 -30.26 6.40
C GLN A 55 -1.35 -31.20 5.45
N GLY A 56 -0.75 -31.60 4.33
CA GLY A 56 -1.34 -32.53 3.37
C GLY A 56 -2.27 -31.86 2.36
N ILE A 57 -2.27 -30.52 2.27
CA ILE A 57 -2.99 -29.81 1.21
C ILE A 57 -2.22 -30.04 -0.10
N ASN A 58 -2.95 -30.40 -1.15
CA ASN A 58 -2.34 -30.62 -2.47
C ASN A 58 -1.72 -29.33 -3.05
N GLU A 59 -0.77 -29.49 -3.96
CA GLU A 59 0.00 -28.40 -4.55
C GLU A 59 -0.88 -27.29 -5.17
N ALA A 60 -1.92 -27.67 -5.91
CA ALA A 60 -2.79 -26.72 -6.59
C ALA A 60 -3.57 -25.85 -5.58
N THR A 61 -4.17 -26.46 -4.57
CA THR A 61 -4.89 -25.75 -3.51
C THR A 61 -3.94 -24.91 -2.66
N ALA A 62 -2.75 -25.44 -2.35
CA ALA A 62 -1.74 -24.69 -1.58
C ALA A 62 -1.23 -23.46 -2.35
N ALA A 63 -1.05 -23.57 -3.67
CA ALA A 63 -0.68 -22.47 -4.53
C ALA A 63 -1.79 -21.41 -4.62
N GLU A 64 -3.05 -21.83 -4.73
CA GLU A 64 -4.20 -20.92 -4.79
C GLU A 64 -4.40 -20.14 -3.48
N LEU A 65 -4.36 -20.83 -2.34
CA LEU A 65 -4.43 -20.19 -1.02
C LEU A 65 -3.28 -19.21 -0.80
N THR A 66 -2.07 -19.57 -1.24
CA THR A 66 -0.91 -18.67 -1.16
C THR A 66 -1.07 -17.47 -2.08
N ARG A 67 -1.66 -17.63 -3.26
CA ARG A 67 -1.98 -16.52 -4.17
C ARG A 67 -2.95 -15.53 -3.51
N MET A 68 -4.01 -16.02 -2.88
CA MET A 68 -4.97 -15.20 -2.13
C MET A 68 -4.29 -14.48 -0.96
N TYR A 69 -3.45 -15.18 -0.19
CA TYR A 69 -2.68 -14.59 0.91
C TYR A 69 -1.77 -13.43 0.45
N LEU A 70 -1.14 -13.57 -0.73
CA LEU A 70 -0.23 -12.56 -1.28
C LEU A 70 -0.95 -11.41 -1.99
N GLU A 71 -2.24 -11.54 -2.32
CA GLU A 71 -3.00 -10.55 -3.07
C GLU A 71 -2.95 -9.14 -2.48
N PRO A 72 -3.08 -8.92 -1.16
CA PRO A 72 -3.01 -7.58 -0.56
C PRO A 72 -1.63 -6.91 -0.73
N SER A 73 -0.58 -7.67 -1.00
CA SER A 73 0.76 -7.12 -1.27
C SER A 73 0.91 -6.52 -2.67
N ASN A 74 -0.08 -6.71 -3.55
CA ASN A 74 -0.08 -6.18 -4.90
C ASN A 74 -0.72 -4.79 -4.94
N ILE A 75 0.12 -3.76 -4.95
CA ILE A 75 -0.33 -2.35 -5.01
C ILE A 75 -1.23 -2.04 -6.21
N LYS A 76 -1.11 -2.79 -7.32
CA LYS A 76 -1.95 -2.59 -8.51
C LYS A 76 -3.44 -2.75 -8.20
N ASN A 77 -3.78 -3.56 -7.21
CA ASN A 77 -5.17 -3.79 -6.78
C ASN A 77 -5.81 -2.53 -6.19
N TYR A 78 -5.01 -1.57 -5.72
CA TYR A 78 -5.47 -0.32 -5.11
C TYR A 78 -5.33 0.89 -6.03
N MET A 79 -4.53 0.78 -7.10
CA MET A 79 -4.34 1.87 -8.06
C MET A 79 -5.59 2.16 -8.91
N GLY A 80 -6.53 1.21 -9.01
CA GLY A 80 -7.80 1.40 -9.72
C GLY A 80 -8.75 2.40 -9.06
N PHE A 81 -8.49 2.80 -7.81
CA PHE A 81 -9.34 3.73 -7.06
C PHE A 81 -9.15 5.21 -7.48
N PHE A 82 -8.11 5.51 -8.27
CA PHE A 82 -7.76 6.86 -8.70
C PHE A 82 -8.16 7.16 -10.17
N ARG A 83 -9.09 6.39 -10.72
CA ARG A 83 -9.61 6.56 -12.09
C ARG A 83 -11.03 7.11 -12.09
#